data_AF-A0A938IYR0-F1
#
_entry.id   AF-A0A938IYR0-F1
#
_cell.length_a   1.000
_cell.length_b   1.000
_cell.length_c   1.000
_cell.angle_alpha   90.00
_cell.angle_beta   90.00
_cell.angle_gamma   90.00
#
_symmetry.space_group_name_H-M   'P 1'
#
loop_
_entity.id
_entity.type
_entity.pdbx_description
1 polymer ?
#
loop_
_entity_poly.entity_id
_entity_poly.type
_entity_poly.pdbx_seq_one_letter_code
_entity_poly.pdbx_strand_id
1 'polypeptide(L)'
;MSPRTATTVWRLTPELVLALDARLGPPVDGYVNGTQTWLTEGGPGRETLEWRLHPVSGFRPPRGVGPYDLWDEVTGQLAAGADPGSLPLGDDRRPLASLWDGLECYPVDDPLEPAPLAAAAADALGIPADAVGLVDHARIGNAWERARGTVSIIALLLEELQAPVEGDHP
;
A
#
# COMPACT_ATOMS: atom_id res chain seq x y z
N MET A 1 -21.93 -12.14 2.90
CA MET A 1 -21.19 -10.90 2.60
C MET A 1 -20.09 -10.80 3.63
N SER A 2 -18.85 -10.63 3.22
CA SER A 2 -17.77 -10.31 4.16
C SER A 2 -17.99 -8.89 4.68
N PRO A 3 -17.66 -8.61 5.95
CA PRO A 3 -17.74 -7.25 6.47
C PRO A 3 -16.81 -6.32 5.67
N ARG A 4 -17.27 -5.11 5.38
CA ARG A 4 -16.40 -4.07 4.83
C ARG A 4 -15.53 -3.48 5.94
N THR A 5 -14.29 -3.18 5.60
CA THR A 5 -13.30 -2.64 6.55
C THR A 5 -12.97 -1.21 6.17
N ALA A 6 -12.75 -0.34 7.16
CA ALA A 6 -12.22 0.99 6.89
C ALA A 6 -10.82 0.89 6.29
N THR A 7 -10.58 1.61 5.21
CA THR A 7 -9.31 1.59 4.48
C THR A 7 -8.94 3.02 4.07
N THR A 8 -7.65 3.31 4.16
CA THR A 8 -7.02 4.51 3.59
C THR A 8 -6.07 4.08 2.48
N VAL A 9 -5.98 4.86 1.41
CA VAL A 9 -5.18 4.50 0.22
C VAL A 9 -4.37 5.70 -0.27
N TRP A 10 -3.13 5.45 -0.66
CA TRP A 10 -2.23 6.40 -1.33
C TRP A 10 -1.73 5.81 -2.64
N ARG A 11 -1.63 6.63 -3.68
CA ARG A 11 -0.85 6.32 -4.88
C ARG A 11 0.64 6.42 -4.57
N LEU A 12 1.43 5.60 -5.24
CA LEU A 12 2.87 5.63 -5.07
C LEU A 12 3.46 6.97 -5.53
N THR A 13 4.26 7.56 -4.65
CA THR A 13 5.22 8.60 -5.01
C THR A 13 6.56 8.33 -4.32
N PRO A 14 7.68 8.90 -4.80
CA PRO A 14 8.96 8.81 -4.08
C PRO A 14 8.87 9.35 -2.66
N GLU A 15 8.11 10.42 -2.44
CA GLU A 15 7.89 11.04 -1.13
C GLU A 15 7.17 10.08 -0.18
N LEU A 16 6.21 9.30 -0.67
CA LEU A 16 5.53 8.28 0.12
C LEU A 16 6.50 7.18 0.59
N VAL A 17 7.37 6.71 -0.30
CA VAL A 17 8.38 5.68 0.04
C VAL A 17 9.36 6.19 1.09
N LEU A 18 9.85 7.42 0.92
CA LEU A 18 10.75 8.05 1.90
C LEU A 18 10.05 8.32 3.24
N ALA A 19 8.76 8.68 3.23
CA ALA A 19 7.99 8.87 4.45
C ALA A 19 7.75 7.55 5.21
N LEU A 20 7.46 6.46 4.50
CA LEU A 20 7.36 5.12 5.07
C LEU A 20 8.67 4.73 5.77
N ASP A 21 9.80 4.88 5.08
CA ASP A 21 11.12 4.55 5.64
C ASP A 21 11.45 5.40 6.87
N ALA A 22 11.22 6.72 6.78
CA ALA A 22 11.55 7.65 7.86
C ALA A 22 10.65 7.51 9.10
N ARG A 23 9.40 7.06 8.93
CA ARG A 23 8.39 7.08 10.00
C ARG A 23 7.99 5.71 10.52
N LEU A 24 7.87 4.72 9.62
CA LEU A 24 7.54 3.35 9.99
C LEU A 24 8.77 2.44 10.06
N GLY A 25 9.88 2.84 9.43
CA GLY A 25 11.09 2.03 9.34
C GLY A 25 10.95 0.91 8.30
N PRO A 26 11.82 -0.13 8.36
CA PRO A 26 11.75 -1.25 7.44
C PRO A 26 10.46 -2.07 7.62
N PRO A 27 9.93 -2.68 6.55
CA PRO A 27 8.77 -3.55 6.64
C PRO A 27 9.04 -4.76 7.53
N VAL A 28 8.00 -5.24 8.21
CA VAL A 28 8.09 -6.48 9.00
C VAL A 28 8.14 -7.72 8.11
N ASP A 29 7.66 -7.62 6.86
CA ASP A 29 7.72 -8.70 5.88
C ASP A 29 7.75 -8.16 4.44
N GLY A 30 8.42 -8.90 3.57
CA GLY A 30 8.60 -8.61 2.14
C GLY A 30 8.33 -9.87 1.31
N TYR A 31 7.34 -9.82 0.44
CA TYR A 31 6.85 -10.98 -0.28
C TYR A 31 7.47 -11.12 -1.68
N VAL A 32 7.56 -12.36 -2.17
CA VAL A 32 8.02 -12.68 -3.53
C VAL A 32 7.19 -12.02 -4.64
N ASN A 33 5.95 -11.65 -4.33
CA ASN A 33 5.08 -10.93 -5.27
C ASN A 33 5.34 -9.41 -5.27
N GLY A 34 6.29 -8.91 -4.48
CA GLY A 34 6.66 -7.50 -4.36
C GLY A 34 5.96 -6.74 -3.23
N THR A 35 4.99 -7.34 -2.53
CA THR A 35 4.27 -6.67 -1.42
C THR A 35 5.21 -6.42 -0.25
N GLN A 36 5.12 -5.25 0.38
CA GLN A 36 5.82 -4.92 1.63
C GLN A 36 4.79 -4.61 2.72
N THR A 37 5.00 -5.11 3.95
CA THR A 37 4.02 -5.02 5.04
C THR A 37 4.61 -4.41 6.29
N TRP A 38 3.83 -3.57 6.98
CA TRP A 38 4.12 -3.05 8.32
C TRP A 38 2.95 -3.28 9.25
N LEU A 39 3.24 -3.40 10.54
CA LEU A 39 2.25 -3.38 11.62
C LEU A 39 2.62 -2.26 12.58
N THR A 40 1.68 -1.38 12.87
CA THR A 40 1.87 -0.30 13.84
C THR A 40 0.84 -0.40 14.94
N GLU A 41 1.31 -0.37 16.18
CA GLU A 41 0.47 -0.37 17.38
C GLU A 41 -0.03 1.03 17.73
N GLY A 42 -1.14 1.10 18.46
CA GLY A 42 -1.63 2.36 19.01
C GLY A 42 -2.45 3.21 18.03
N GLY A 43 -3.10 2.57 17.06
CA GLY A 43 -4.13 3.20 16.24
C GLY A 43 -5.34 3.68 17.07
N PRO A 44 -6.34 4.31 16.44
CA PRO A 44 -7.57 4.72 17.12
C PRO A 44 -8.21 3.54 17.83
N GLY A 45 -8.59 3.71 19.10
CA GLY A 45 -9.09 2.58 19.91
C GLY A 45 -8.01 1.66 20.47
N ARG A 46 -6.73 1.93 20.20
CA ARG A 46 -5.56 1.05 20.44
C ARG A 46 -5.46 -0.13 19.47
N GLU A 47 -6.17 -0.05 18.35
CA GLU A 47 -6.10 -1.05 17.29
C GLU A 47 -4.70 -1.11 16.65
N THR A 48 -4.30 -2.32 16.26
CA THR A 48 -3.16 -2.51 15.37
C THR A 48 -3.59 -2.14 13.95
N LEU A 49 -2.79 -1.30 13.29
CA LEU A 49 -2.96 -0.97 11.88
C LEU A 49 -1.98 -1.77 11.03
N GLU A 50 -2.51 -2.41 9.99
CA GLU A 50 -1.70 -3.06 8.96
C GLU A 50 -1.56 -2.12 7.76
N TRP A 51 -0.33 -2.00 7.28
CA TRP A 51 0.03 -1.23 6.11
C TRP A 51 0.56 -2.17 5.04
N ARG A 52 0.04 -2.07 3.83
CA ARG A 52 0.50 -2.89 2.70
C ARG A 52 0.84 -2.03 1.50
N LEU A 53 2.11 -2.06 1.12
CA LEU A 53 2.56 -1.47 -0.13
C LEU A 53 2.39 -2.51 -1.24
N HIS A 54 1.48 -2.22 -2.16
CA HIS A 54 1.06 -3.16 -3.18
C HIS A 54 1.91 -3.06 -4.44
N PRO A 55 2.33 -4.20 -5.00
CA PRO A 55 3.11 -4.24 -6.23
C PRO A 55 2.26 -3.83 -7.44
N VAL A 56 2.92 -3.45 -8.53
CA VAL A 56 2.24 -3.24 -9.81
C VAL A 56 1.57 -4.50 -10.34
N SER A 57 0.52 -4.33 -11.15
CA SER A 57 -0.05 -5.43 -11.94
C SER A 57 1.03 -6.17 -12.74
N GLY A 58 1.09 -7.50 -12.60
CA GLY A 58 2.06 -8.33 -13.32
C GLY A 58 3.51 -8.13 -12.86
N PHE A 59 3.70 -7.73 -11.60
CA PHE A 59 5.00 -7.51 -10.98
C PHE A 59 6.03 -8.59 -11.32
N ARG A 60 7.26 -8.13 -11.55
CA ARG A 60 8.43 -8.99 -11.71
C ARG A 60 9.55 -8.47 -10.83
N PRO A 61 10.13 -9.31 -9.96
CA PRO A 61 11.23 -8.88 -9.11
C PRO A 61 12.43 -8.45 -9.97
N PRO A 62 13.16 -7.39 -9.56
CA PRO A 62 14.45 -7.06 -10.16
C PRO A 62 15.42 -8.25 -10.03
N ARG A 63 16.22 -8.48 -11.07
CA ARG A 63 17.21 -9.57 -11.07
C ARG A 63 18.30 -9.29 -10.04
N GLY A 64 18.63 -10.30 -9.25
CA GLY A 64 19.68 -10.21 -8.23
C GLY A 64 19.23 -9.58 -6.92
N VAL A 65 17.95 -9.21 -6.78
CA VAL A 65 17.39 -8.59 -5.57
C VAL A 65 16.41 -9.56 -4.91
N GLY A 66 16.66 -9.90 -3.64
CA GLY A 66 15.77 -10.72 -2.84
C GLY A 66 14.51 -9.94 -2.41
N PRO A 67 13.40 -10.62 -2.10
CA PRO A 67 12.18 -9.94 -1.64
C PRO A 67 12.37 -9.18 -0.32
N TYR A 68 13.29 -9.65 0.54
CA TYR A 68 13.67 -9.00 1.80
C TYR A 68 14.67 -7.84 1.60
N ASP A 69 15.40 -7.81 0.48
CA ASP A 69 16.41 -6.77 0.19
C ASP A 69 15.81 -5.61 -0.62
N LEU A 70 14.67 -5.85 -1.29
CA LEU A 70 14.07 -4.90 -2.22
C LEU A 70 13.75 -3.55 -1.59
N TRP A 71 13.24 -3.55 -0.34
CA TRP A 71 12.94 -2.31 0.37
C TRP A 71 14.20 -1.47 0.58
N ASP A 72 15.21 -2.06 1.22
CA ASP A 72 16.46 -1.39 1.59
C ASP A 72 17.22 -0.87 0.35
N GLU A 73 17.20 -1.62 -0.74
CA GLU A 73 17.86 -1.18 -1.96
C GLU A 73 17.12 0.03 -2.56
N VAL A 74 15.79 0.02 -2.62
CA VAL A 74 15.02 1.15 -3.15
C VAL A 74 15.17 2.39 -2.27
N THR A 75 15.00 2.27 -0.96
CA THR A 75 15.12 3.41 -0.04
C THR A 75 16.54 3.96 -0.02
N GLY A 76 17.56 3.09 -0.06
CA GLY A 76 18.96 3.49 -0.18
C GLY A 76 19.26 4.30 -1.44
N GLN A 77 18.74 3.88 -2.60
CA GLN A 77 18.90 4.63 -3.85
C GLN A 77 18.18 5.99 -3.80
N LEU A 78 16.94 6.02 -3.32
CA LEU A 78 16.17 7.27 -3.21
C LEU A 78 16.82 8.25 -2.23
N ALA A 79 17.30 7.78 -1.07
CA ALA A 79 18.01 8.59 -0.09
C ALA A 79 19.35 9.14 -0.64
N ALA A 80 20.02 8.38 -1.51
CA ALA A 80 21.21 8.83 -2.22
C ALA A 80 20.92 9.83 -3.36
N GLY A 81 19.66 10.15 -3.62
CA GLY A 81 19.24 11.09 -4.68
C GLY A 81 19.21 10.48 -6.07
N ALA A 82 19.10 9.15 -6.19
CA ALA A 82 18.92 8.50 -7.48
C ALA A 82 17.61 8.96 -8.15
N ASP A 83 17.61 9.01 -9.49
CA ASP A 83 16.41 9.32 -10.27
C ASP A 83 15.34 8.21 -10.09
N PRO A 84 14.14 8.53 -9.55
CA PRO A 84 13.06 7.56 -9.39
C PRO A 84 12.57 6.96 -10.72
N GLY A 85 12.85 7.61 -11.86
CA GLY A 85 12.58 7.09 -13.19
C GLY A 85 13.53 5.96 -13.62
N SER A 86 14.64 5.76 -12.92
CA SER A 86 15.64 4.75 -13.27
C SER A 86 16.54 4.38 -12.08
N LEU A 87 16.01 3.69 -11.08
CA LEU A 87 16.77 3.16 -9.94
C LEU A 87 17.66 1.97 -10.38
N PRO A 88 18.95 1.93 -10.01
CA PRO A 88 19.74 0.72 -10.12
C PRO A 88 19.33 -0.27 -9.02
N LEU A 89 18.87 -1.45 -9.40
CA LEU A 89 18.38 -2.49 -8.48
C LEU A 89 18.94 -3.85 -8.93
N GLY A 90 19.89 -4.39 -8.17
CA GLY A 90 20.64 -5.60 -8.54
C GLY A 90 21.28 -5.47 -9.93
N ASP A 91 20.90 -6.37 -10.84
CA ASP A 91 21.37 -6.38 -12.24
C ASP A 91 20.58 -5.45 -13.17
N ASP A 92 19.48 -4.85 -12.70
CA ASP A 92 18.52 -4.11 -13.52
C ASP A 92 18.56 -2.59 -13.26
N ARG A 93 17.96 -1.82 -14.18
CA ARG A 93 17.52 -0.44 -13.93
C ARG A 93 16.01 -0.35 -14.10
N ARG A 94 15.32 0.16 -13.10
CA ARG A 94 13.84 0.15 -13.05
C ARG A 94 13.29 1.49 -12.56
N PRO A 95 12.21 2.02 -13.17
CA PRO A 95 11.47 3.09 -12.53
C PRO A 95 10.79 2.57 -11.27
N LEU A 96 10.70 3.41 -10.24
CA LEU A 96 9.97 3.14 -9.00
C LEU A 96 8.53 2.71 -9.27
N ALA A 97 7.87 3.38 -10.21
CA ALA A 97 6.51 3.08 -10.66
C ALA A 97 6.35 1.73 -11.39
N SER A 98 7.44 0.95 -11.57
CA SER A 98 7.36 -0.44 -12.05
C SER A 98 7.45 -1.49 -10.93
N LEU A 99 7.57 -1.05 -9.67
CA LEU A 99 7.67 -1.92 -8.50
C LEU A 99 6.33 -1.95 -7.75
N TRP A 100 5.81 -0.78 -7.38
CA TRP A 100 4.59 -0.63 -6.59
C TRP A 100 3.57 0.28 -7.28
N ASP A 101 2.30 0.09 -6.94
CA ASP A 101 1.20 0.98 -7.38
C ASP A 101 0.81 1.97 -6.27
N GLY A 102 0.93 1.58 -5.00
CA GLY A 102 0.47 2.39 -3.88
C GLY A 102 0.37 1.63 -2.57
N LEU A 103 -0.04 2.35 -1.53
CA LEU A 103 -0.13 1.90 -0.15
C LEU A 103 -1.60 1.82 0.28
N GLU A 104 -1.96 0.79 1.03
CA GLU A 104 -3.19 0.74 1.83
C GLU A 104 -2.87 0.67 3.32
N CYS A 105 -3.80 1.16 4.14
CA CYS A 105 -3.78 0.97 5.60
C CYS A 105 -5.19 0.72 6.14
N TYR A 106 -5.32 -0.27 7.02
CA TYR A 106 -6.59 -0.71 7.61
C TYR A 106 -6.38 -1.35 9.00
N PRO A 107 -7.41 -1.38 9.87
CA PRO A 107 -7.32 -2.04 11.18
C PRO A 107 -7.35 -3.57 11.04
N VAL A 108 -6.56 -4.27 11.86
CA VAL A 108 -6.47 -5.75 11.85
C VAL A 108 -7.60 -6.42 12.61
N ASP A 109 -7.93 -5.90 13.79
CA ASP A 109 -8.76 -6.60 14.76
C ASP A 109 -10.20 -6.09 14.75
N ASP A 110 -10.45 -4.89 15.30
CA ASP A 110 -11.81 -4.37 15.44
C ASP A 110 -12.20 -3.41 14.30
N PRO A 111 -13.50 -3.39 13.92
CA PRO A 111 -14.00 -2.42 12.95
C PRO A 111 -13.76 -0.99 13.43
N LEU A 112 -13.06 -0.22 12.60
CA LEU A 112 -12.87 1.20 12.79
C LEU A 112 -13.72 1.99 11.79
N GLU A 113 -14.16 3.18 12.18
CA GLU A 113 -14.77 4.12 11.24
C GLU A 113 -13.69 4.75 10.32
N PRO A 114 -14.01 5.09 9.06
CA PRO A 114 -13.00 5.59 8.12
C PRO A 114 -12.35 6.91 8.54
N ALA A 115 -13.09 7.82 9.20
CA ALA A 115 -12.56 9.13 9.59
C ALA A 115 -11.47 9.05 10.69
N PRO A 116 -11.66 8.33 11.81
CA PRO A 116 -10.59 8.07 12.76
C PRO A 116 -9.36 7.38 12.14
N LEU A 117 -9.57 6.41 11.25
CA LEU A 117 -8.47 5.75 10.54
C LEU A 117 -7.66 6.75 9.72
N ALA A 118 -8.33 7.60 8.93
CA ALA A 118 -7.68 8.62 8.12
C ALA A 118 -6.80 9.57 8.93
N ALA A 119 -7.32 10.04 10.07
CA ALA A 119 -6.59 10.94 10.95
C ALA A 119 -5.32 10.28 11.49
N ALA A 120 -5.44 9.08 12.06
CA ALA A 120 -4.29 8.37 12.60
C ALA A 120 -3.26 8.00 11.52
N ALA A 121 -3.72 7.56 10.35
CA ALA A 121 -2.81 7.18 9.28
C ALA A 121 -2.09 8.39 8.67
N ALA A 122 -2.80 9.53 8.54
CA ALA A 122 -2.19 10.79 8.13
C ALA A 122 -1.20 11.32 9.16
N ASP A 123 -1.48 11.18 10.46
CA ASP A 123 -0.54 11.56 11.53
C ASP A 123 0.71 10.67 11.50
N ALA A 124 0.53 9.37 11.32
CA ALA A 124 1.62 8.39 11.24
C ALA A 124 2.55 8.69 10.06
N LEU A 125 2.02 8.93 8.85
CA LEU A 125 2.84 9.17 7.65
C LEU A 125 3.20 10.63 7.41
N GLY A 126 2.43 11.58 7.95
CA GLY A 126 2.52 13.00 7.61
C GLY A 126 2.04 13.33 6.20
N ILE A 127 1.34 12.40 5.54
CA ILE A 127 0.81 12.54 4.19
C ILE A 127 -0.67 12.14 4.23
N PRO A 128 -1.60 13.01 3.79
CA PRO A 128 -3.02 12.66 3.73
C PRO A 128 -3.25 11.55 2.71
N ALA A 129 -4.21 10.66 3.00
CA ALA A 129 -4.64 9.63 2.05
C ALA A 129 -5.32 10.24 0.83
N ASP A 130 -5.14 9.61 -0.33
CA ASP A 130 -5.82 9.99 -1.57
C ASP A 130 -7.30 9.59 -1.56
N ALA A 131 -7.62 8.50 -0.85
CA ALA A 131 -8.97 7.99 -0.69
C ALA A 131 -9.14 7.29 0.66
N VAL A 132 -10.34 7.40 1.21
CA VAL A 132 -10.72 6.83 2.50
C VAL A 132 -12.16 6.34 2.44
N GLY A 133 -12.46 5.16 2.98
CA GLY A 133 -13.83 4.67 3.08
C GLY A 133 -13.91 3.21 3.53
N LEU A 134 -15.05 2.57 3.26
CA LEU A 134 -15.29 1.17 3.59
C LEU A 134 -15.11 0.29 2.34
N VAL A 135 -14.27 -0.75 2.45
CA VAL A 135 -13.87 -1.63 1.34
C VAL A 135 -14.25 -3.08 1.60
N ASP A 136 -14.75 -3.77 0.57
CA ASP A 136 -14.87 -5.24 0.55
C ASP A 136 -13.54 -5.89 0.09
N HIS A 137 -12.62 -6.12 1.03
CA HIS A 137 -11.33 -6.75 0.75
C HIS A 137 -11.47 -8.16 0.19
N ALA A 138 -12.52 -8.90 0.55
CA ALA A 138 -12.75 -10.24 0.02
C ALA A 138 -13.07 -10.17 -1.48
N ARG A 139 -13.91 -9.22 -1.91
CA ARG A 139 -14.20 -8.99 -3.33
C ARG A 139 -12.93 -8.61 -4.11
N ILE A 140 -12.11 -7.71 -3.57
CA ILE A 140 -10.86 -7.26 -4.19
C ILE A 140 -9.84 -8.40 -4.28
N GLY A 141 -9.59 -9.11 -3.18
CA GLY A 141 -8.69 -10.28 -3.15
C GLY A 141 -9.11 -11.35 -4.16
N ASN A 142 -10.40 -11.69 -4.20
CA ASN A 142 -10.94 -12.63 -5.19
C ASN A 142 -10.75 -12.14 -6.64
N ALA A 143 -10.87 -10.84 -6.91
CA ALA A 143 -10.64 -10.29 -8.24
C ALA A 143 -9.17 -10.40 -8.65
N TRP A 144 -8.25 -10.07 -7.74
CA TRP A 144 -6.81 -10.20 -7.95
C TRP A 144 -6.38 -11.65 -8.17
N GLU A 145 -6.89 -12.59 -7.37
CA GLU A 145 -6.64 -14.03 -7.50
C GLU A 145 -7.13 -14.58 -8.84
N ARG A 146 -8.37 -14.25 -9.25
CA ARG A 146 -8.91 -14.66 -10.55
C ARG A 146 -8.10 -14.11 -11.71
N ALA A 147 -7.61 -12.89 -11.59
CA ALA A 147 -6.73 -12.26 -12.56
C ALA A 147 -5.27 -12.75 -12.47
N ARG A 148 -4.93 -13.63 -11.52
CA ARG A 148 -3.56 -14.13 -11.29
C ARG A 148 -2.55 -12.98 -11.15
N GLY A 149 -2.95 -11.91 -10.47
CA GLY A 149 -2.12 -10.74 -10.23
C GLY A 149 -1.92 -9.80 -11.43
N THR A 150 -2.68 -9.95 -12.51
CA THR A 150 -2.65 -9.01 -13.67
C THR A 150 -3.62 -7.84 -13.52
N VAL A 151 -4.04 -7.53 -12.31
CA VAL A 151 -4.80 -6.32 -11.97
C VAL A 151 -4.16 -5.69 -10.73
N SER A 152 -4.26 -4.38 -10.63
CA SER A 152 -3.75 -3.61 -9.49
C SER A 152 -4.75 -3.64 -8.33
N ILE A 153 -4.31 -4.03 -7.14
CA ILE A 153 -5.13 -3.94 -5.93
C ILE A 153 -5.46 -2.47 -5.63
N ILE A 154 -4.49 -1.56 -5.79
CA ILE A 154 -4.67 -0.12 -5.56
C ILE A 154 -5.70 0.46 -6.52
N ALA A 155 -5.69 0.09 -7.80
CA ALA A 155 -6.72 0.53 -8.73
C ALA A 155 -8.12 0.05 -8.33
N LEU A 156 -8.26 -1.20 -7.90
CA LEU A 156 -9.54 -1.77 -7.45
C LEU A 156 -10.05 -1.10 -6.16
N LEU A 157 -9.15 -0.78 -5.23
CA LEU A 157 -9.47 -0.06 -4.00
C LEU A 157 -9.96 1.35 -4.31
N LEU A 158 -9.22 2.09 -5.14
CA LEU A 158 -9.58 3.44 -5.54
C LEU A 158 -10.91 3.46 -6.30
N GLU A 159 -11.16 2.48 -7.18
CA GLU A 159 -12.43 2.34 -7.88
C GLU A 159 -13.59 2.15 -6.89
N GLU A 160 -13.46 1.28 -5.89
CA GLU A 160 -14.51 1.06 -4.88
C GLU A 160 -14.73 2.30 -4.00
N LEU A 161 -13.65 2.96 -3.58
CA LEU A 161 -13.72 4.14 -2.72
C LEU A 161 -14.25 5.40 -3.43
N GLN A 162 -14.15 5.44 -4.75
CA GLN A 162 -14.63 6.55 -5.59
C GLN A 162 -15.98 6.25 -6.26
N ALA A 163 -16.46 5.01 -6.19
CA ALA A 163 -17.77 4.66 -6.71
C ALA A 163 -18.86 5.44 -5.94
N PRO A 164 -19.83 6.04 -6.65
CA PRO A 164 -20.97 6.66 -5.97
C PRO A 164 -21.67 5.61 -5.12
N VAL A 165 -22.00 5.97 -3.88
CA VAL A 165 -22.77 5.11 -2.98
C VAL A 165 -24.12 4.84 -3.65
N GLU A 166 -24.35 3.61 -4.12
CA GLU A 166 -25.68 3.23 -4.61
C GLU A 166 -26.66 3.25 -3.43
N GLY A 167 -27.52 4.26 -3.39
CA GLY A 167 -28.74 4.27 -2.59
C GLY A 167 -28.88 5.43 -1.59
N ASP A 168 -29.35 6.58 -2.10
CA ASP A 168 -30.36 7.36 -1.39
C ASP A 168 -31.40 7.77 -2.44
N HIS A 169 -32.31 6.83 -2.75
CA HIS A 169 -33.53 7.17 -3.48
C HIS A 169 -34.56 7.63 -2.43
N PRO A 170 -35.09 8.87 -2.54
CA PRO A 170 -36.12 9.37 -1.63
C PRO A 170 -37.42 8.59 -1.73
#